data_AF-A0A955BTR6-F1
#
_entry.id   AF-A0A955BTR6-F1
#
_cell.length_a   1.000
_cell.length_b   1.000
_cell.length_c   1.000
_cell.angle_alpha   90.00
_cell.angle_beta   90.00
_cell.angle_gamma   90.00
#
_symmetry.space_group_name_H-M   'P 1'
#
loop_
_entity.id
_entity.type
_entity.pdbx_description
1 polymer ?
#
loop_
_entity_poly.entity_id
_entity_poly.type
_entity_poly.pdbx_seq_one_letter_code
_entity_poly.pdbx_strand_id
1 'polypeptide(L)'
;MALHEKDPVRAELEDDIYASSDLSTRLPKYNFPQFEHDPRHAYSVVHDELMLDGNSRQNLATFCQTWGEPEVHKLMDECMDKNLIDKDEYP
;
A
#
# COMPACT_ATOMS: atom_id res chain seq x y z
N MET A 1 -34.88 -12.08 -5.80
CA MET A 1 -33.47 -12.27 -5.45
C MET A 1 -33.41 -13.07 -4.18
N ALA A 2 -32.81 -14.25 -4.23
CA ALA A 2 -33.02 -15.28 -3.24
C ALA A 2 -31.92 -15.26 -2.17
N LEU A 3 -32.32 -15.52 -0.92
CA LEU A 3 -31.58 -15.22 0.32
C LEU A 3 -30.25 -15.99 0.50
N HIS A 4 -29.93 -16.93 -0.39
CA HIS A 4 -28.81 -17.88 -0.30
C HIS A 4 -27.51 -17.39 -0.95
N GLU A 5 -27.50 -16.23 -1.60
CA GLU A 5 -26.27 -15.60 -2.13
C GLU A 5 -25.49 -14.79 -1.07
N LYS A 6 -25.94 -14.74 0.19
CA LYS A 6 -25.34 -13.88 1.23
C LYS A 6 -24.16 -14.50 2.00
N ASP A 7 -24.00 -15.82 1.97
CA ASP A 7 -22.92 -16.51 2.69
C ASP A 7 -21.51 -16.26 2.12
N PRO A 8 -21.26 -16.25 0.79
CA PRO A 8 -19.89 -16.03 0.28
C PRO A 8 -19.37 -14.61 0.56
N VAL A 9 -20.23 -13.60 0.40
CA VAL A 9 -19.88 -12.19 0.67
C VAL A 9 -19.52 -11.97 2.14
N ARG A 10 -20.15 -12.72 3.04
CA ARG A 10 -19.89 -12.62 4.48
C ARG A 10 -18.57 -13.29 4.87
N ALA A 11 -18.23 -14.41 4.23
CA ALA A 11 -16.95 -15.07 4.42
C ALA A 11 -15.77 -14.20 3.93
N GLU A 12 -15.91 -13.51 2.79
CA GLU A 12 -14.91 -12.53 2.30
C GLU A 12 -14.75 -11.32 3.23
N LEU A 13 -15.83 -10.86 3.87
CA LEU A 13 -15.79 -9.74 4.83
C LEU A 13 -15.18 -10.11 6.19
N GLU A 14 -15.22 -11.39 6.56
CA GLU A 14 -14.71 -11.91 7.84
C GLU A 14 -13.31 -12.53 7.71
N ASP A 15 -12.72 -12.56 6.51
CA ASP A 15 -11.42 -13.17 6.24
C ASP A 15 -10.28 -12.33 6.82
N ASP A 16 -9.31 -12.99 7.46
CA ASP A 16 -8.10 -12.34 7.97
C ASP A 16 -7.11 -12.13 6.82
N ILE A 17 -6.37 -11.02 6.84
CA ILE A 17 -5.48 -10.58 5.75
C ILE A 17 -4.56 -11.73 5.32
N TYR A 18 -3.90 -12.36 6.28
CA TYR A 18 -2.93 -13.44 6.03
C TYR A 18 -3.54 -14.83 5.87
N ALA A 19 -4.85 -14.98 6.10
CA ALA A 19 -5.59 -16.21 5.85
C ALA A 19 -6.24 -16.22 4.45
N SER A 20 -6.28 -15.07 3.78
CA SER A 20 -7.01 -14.93 2.53
C SER A 20 -6.36 -15.65 1.35
N SER A 21 -7.22 -16.14 0.46
CA SER A 21 -6.81 -16.94 -0.70
C SER A 21 -6.00 -16.15 -1.72
N ASP A 22 -6.18 -14.83 -1.80
CA ASP A 22 -5.46 -13.97 -2.73
C ASP A 22 -3.98 -13.81 -2.33
N LEU A 23 -3.68 -13.72 -1.03
CA LEU A 23 -2.31 -13.65 -0.49
C LEU A 23 -1.58 -15.00 -0.49
N SER A 24 -2.30 -16.11 -0.73
CA SER A 24 -1.68 -17.43 -0.84
C SER A 24 -0.88 -17.64 -2.13
N THR A 25 -1.01 -16.71 -3.09
CA THR A 25 -0.36 -16.77 -4.40
C THR A 25 0.64 -15.63 -4.59
N ARG A 26 1.62 -15.83 -5.50
CA ARG A 26 2.60 -14.78 -5.80
C ARG A 26 1.94 -13.65 -6.57
N LEU A 27 2.28 -12.41 -6.21
CA LEU A 27 1.82 -11.23 -6.97
C LEU A 27 2.25 -11.28 -8.45
N PRO A 28 1.39 -10.82 -9.36
CA PRO A 28 1.69 -10.77 -10.78
C PRO A 28 2.80 -9.75 -11.06
N LYS A 29 3.90 -10.20 -11.68
CA LYS A 29 5.06 -9.34 -11.99
C LYS A 29 5.13 -8.88 -13.45
N TYR A 30 4.38 -9.52 -14.35
CA TYR A 30 4.56 -9.38 -15.81
C TYR A 30 3.30 -9.04 -16.59
N ASN A 31 2.14 -9.07 -15.95
CA ASN A 31 0.85 -8.78 -16.58
C ASN A 31 -0.02 -8.00 -15.61
N PHE A 32 -0.95 -7.22 -16.16
CA PHE A 32 -1.96 -6.54 -15.36
C PHE A 32 -2.93 -7.57 -14.73
N PRO A 33 -3.30 -7.46 -13.45
CA PRO A 33 -4.27 -8.35 -12.81
C PRO A 33 -5.63 -8.30 -13.54
N GLN A 34 -6.29 -9.44 -13.71
CA GLN A 34 -7.62 -9.49 -14.34
C GLN A 34 -8.75 -9.07 -13.39
N PHE A 35 -8.52 -9.20 -12.09
CA PHE A 35 -9.49 -8.94 -11.04
C PHE A 35 -8.89 -7.97 -10.01
N GLU A 36 -9.76 -7.27 -9.30
CA GLU A 36 -9.38 -6.41 -8.18
C GLU A 36 -8.98 -7.24 -6.96
N HIS A 37 -8.23 -6.61 -6.06
CA HIS A 37 -7.86 -7.16 -4.76
C HIS A 37 -8.43 -6.25 -3.67
N ASP A 38 -8.65 -6.81 -2.47
CA ASP A 38 -8.97 -5.98 -1.31
C ASP A 38 -7.81 -4.99 -1.06
N PRO A 39 -8.10 -3.69 -0.84
CA PRO A 39 -7.07 -2.67 -0.68
C PRO A 39 -6.13 -2.94 0.51
N ARG A 40 -6.60 -3.60 1.57
CA ARG A 40 -5.76 -3.97 2.73
C ARG A 40 -4.81 -5.10 2.36
N HIS A 41 -5.28 -6.09 1.60
CA HIS A 41 -4.43 -7.18 1.13
C HIS A 41 -3.35 -6.64 0.19
N ALA A 42 -3.73 -5.80 -0.77
CA ALA A 42 -2.79 -5.15 -1.68
C ALA A 42 -1.72 -4.34 -0.94
N TYR A 43 -2.14 -3.54 0.06
CA TYR A 43 -1.21 -2.78 0.91
C TYR A 43 -0.24 -3.70 1.65
N SER A 44 -0.76 -4.73 2.33
CA SER A 44 0.05 -5.63 3.16
C SER A 44 1.14 -6.33 2.36
N VAL A 45 0.85 -6.82 1.15
CA VAL A 45 1.88 -7.51 0.36
C VAL A 45 2.98 -6.55 -0.10
N VAL A 46 2.62 -5.35 -0.56
CA VAL A 46 3.61 -4.35 -0.95
C VAL A 46 4.44 -3.93 0.26
N HIS A 47 3.80 -3.73 1.41
CA HIS A 47 4.49 -3.40 2.65
C HIS A 47 5.47 -4.50 3.09
N ASP A 48 5.06 -5.77 3.01
CA ASP A 48 5.89 -6.91 3.37
C ASP A 48 7.09 -7.08 2.42
N GLU A 49 6.91 -6.84 1.11
CA GLU A 49 8.03 -6.86 0.15
C GLU A 49 9.05 -5.74 0.43
N LEU A 50 8.59 -4.55 0.85
CA LEU A 50 9.46 -3.43 1.24
C LEU A 50 10.32 -3.73 2.48
N MET A 51 9.95 -4.71 3.32
CA MET A 51 10.80 -5.13 4.45
C MET A 51 12.15 -5.70 3.98
N LEU A 52 12.27 -6.11 2.71
CA LEU A 52 13.50 -6.61 2.11
C LEU A 52 14.50 -5.50 1.73
N ASP A 53 14.08 -4.22 1.70
CA ASP A 53 14.96 -3.09 1.35
C ASP A 53 16.00 -2.77 2.44
N GLY A 54 15.83 -3.34 3.64
CA GLY A 54 16.72 -3.13 4.78
C GLY A 54 16.50 -1.78 5.48
N ASN A 55 17.27 -1.55 6.54
CA ASN A 55 17.11 -0.34 7.36
C ASN A 55 17.93 0.82 6.79
N SER A 56 17.25 1.88 6.33
CA SER A 56 17.89 3.07 5.75
C SER A 56 18.89 3.76 6.70
N ARG A 57 18.68 3.70 8.02
CA ARG A 57 19.60 4.28 9.02
C ARG A 57 20.93 3.52 9.12
N GLN A 58 20.97 2.29 8.62
CA GLN A 58 22.18 1.47 8.56
C GLN A 58 22.89 1.58 7.20
N ASN A 59 22.31 2.31 6.24
CA ASN A 59 22.94 2.55 4.95
C ASN A 59 23.99 3.67 5.06
N LEU A 60 25.27 3.29 5.09
CA LEU A 60 26.41 4.22 5.14
C LEU A 60 26.97 4.57 3.76
N ALA A 61 26.40 4.02 2.68
CA ALA A 61 26.88 4.23 1.32
C ALA A 61 26.21 5.44 0.63
N THR A 62 25.02 5.85 1.09
CA THR A 62 24.27 6.95 0.49
C THR A 62 24.65 8.31 1.10
N PHE A 63 24.54 9.36 0.27
CA PHE A 63 24.63 10.76 0.71
C PHE A 63 23.25 11.38 0.98
N CYS A 64 22.16 10.69 0.64
CA CYS A 64 20.80 11.18 0.85
C CYS A 64 20.40 11.12 2.33
N GLN A 65 19.43 11.96 2.71
CA GLN A 65 18.88 11.99 4.06
C GLN A 65 18.04 10.73 4.36
N THR A 66 18.30 10.09 5.51
CA THR A 66 17.62 8.86 5.95
C THR A 66 16.84 9.02 7.26
N TRP A 67 16.76 10.26 7.78
CA TRP A 67 16.01 10.61 8.97
C TRP A 67 15.41 12.01 8.82
N GLY A 68 14.16 12.20 9.24
CA GLY A 68 13.49 13.50 9.31
C GLY A 68 12.64 13.61 10.58
N GLU A 69 12.32 14.83 10.98
CA GLU A 69 11.50 15.10 12.16
C GLU A 69 10.02 14.76 11.88
N PRO A 70 9.22 14.40 12.91
CA PRO A 70 7.79 14.10 12.74
C PRO A 70 7.00 15.22 12.02
N GLU A 71 7.38 16.47 12.25
CA GLU A 71 6.78 17.65 11.62
C GLU A 71 7.03 17.67 10.10
N VAL A 72 8.20 17.22 9.65
CA VAL A 72 8.52 17.08 8.21
C VAL A 72 7.62 16.02 7.58
N HIS A 73 7.45 14.88 8.23
CA HIS A 73 6.54 13.83 7.74
C HIS A 73 5.10 14.33 7.61
N LYS A 74 4.63 15.11 8.60
CA LYS A 74 3.28 15.70 8.60
C LYS A 74 3.09 16.69 7.44
N LEU A 75 4.06 17.55 7.18
CA LEU A 75 4.01 18.49 6.06
C LEU A 75 4.01 17.77 4.70
N MET A 76 4.79 16.70 4.57
CA MET A 76 4.84 15.89 3.34
C MET A 76 3.50 15.20 3.06
N ASP A 77 2.85 14.65 4.08
CA ASP A 77 1.53 14.01 3.97
C ASP A 77 0.44 15.05 3.60
N GLU A 78 0.44 16.21 4.28
CA GLU A 78 -0.48 17.34 4.01
C GLU A 78 -0.31 17.97 2.61
N CYS A 79 0.79 17.68 1.92
CA CYS A 79 1.09 18.23 0.60
C CYS A 79 1.18 17.15 -0.50
N MET A 80 0.81 15.90 -0.22
CA MET A 80 0.96 14.79 -1.17
C MET A 80 0.17 14.99 -2.47
N ASP A 81 -0.96 15.70 -2.41
CA ASP A 81 -1.84 16.03 -3.55
C ASP A 81 -1.51 17.36 -4.23
N LYS A 82 -0.57 18.15 -3.68
CA LYS A 82 -0.23 19.48 -4.21
C LYS A 82 0.71 19.37 -5.40
N ASN A 83 0.26 19.87 -6.54
CA ASN A 83 1.06 19.90 -7.74
C ASN A 83 1.94 21.16 -7.80
N LEU A 84 3.25 21.01 -7.61
CA LEU A 84 4.19 22.13 -7.53
C LEU A 84 4.20 23.04 -8.77
N ILE A 85 3.91 22.49 -9.97
CA ILE A 85 3.91 23.26 -11.23
C ILE A 85 2.66 24.13 -11.39
N ASP A 86 1.57 23.77 -10.71
CA ASP A 86 0.29 24.46 -10.82
C ASP A 86 0.26 25.65 -9.84
N LYS A 87 0.89 26.75 -10.25
CA LYS A 87 1.03 27.97 -9.44
C LYS A 87 -0.25 28.77 -9.29
N ASP A 88 -1.22 28.54 -10.18
CA ASP A 88 -2.49 29.25 -10.14
C ASP A 88 -3.42 28.62 -9.08
N GLU A 89 -3.43 27.29 -8.97
CA GLU A 89 -4.22 26.56 -7.95
C GLU A 89 -3.53 26.55 -6.57
N TYR A 90 -2.18 26.52 -6.55
CA TYR A 90 -1.37 26.48 -5.31
C TYR A 90 -0.37 27.65 -5.22
N PRO A 91 -0.84 28.88 -4.99
CA PRO A 91 0.01 30.06 -4.85
C PRO A 91 0.88 30.07 -3.58
#